data_AF-A0A373G290-F1
#
_entry.id   AF-A0A373G290-F1
#
_cell.length_a   1.000
_cell.length_b   1.000
_cell.length_c   1.000
_cell.angle_alpha   90.00
_cell.angle_beta   90.00
_cell.angle_gamma   90.00
#
_symmetry.space_group_name_H-M   'P 1'
#
loop_
_entity.id
_entity.type
_entity.pdbx_description
1 polymer ?
#
loop_
_entity_poly.entity_id
_entity_poly.type
_entity_poly.pdbx_seq_one_letter_code
_entity_poly.pdbx_strand_id
1 'polypeptide(L)'
;MTQDRIDIFEKVLLLYGEYVLLNLYSSAKVTERYEDCAIMRDLMKKYNIDERDDIQDWQAELWRCGYSGEIAVINFPYYMHEAIKLVGYL
;
A
#
# COMPACT_ATOMS: atom_id res chain seq x y z
N MET A 1 -11.47 -3.06 16.71
CA MET A 1 -11.51 -3.81 15.43
C MET A 1 -11.27 -2.89 14.24
N THR A 2 -12.16 -1.95 13.92
CA THR A 2 -11.96 -1.07 12.75
C THR A 2 -10.75 -0.14 12.89
N GLN A 3 -10.54 0.46 14.07
CA GLN A 3 -9.37 1.31 14.33
C GLN A 3 -8.06 0.51 14.21
N ASP A 4 -8.00 -0.69 14.81
CA ASP A 4 -6.81 -1.56 14.72
C ASP A 4 -6.46 -1.92 13.27
N ARG A 5 -7.47 -2.17 12.42
CA ARG A 5 -7.26 -2.44 10.99
C ARG A 5 -6.78 -1.20 10.24
N ILE A 6 -7.38 -0.02 10.49
CA ILE A 6 -6.91 1.26 9.93
C ILE A 6 -5.44 1.47 10.27
N ASP A 7 -5.06 1.31 11.54
CA ASP A 7 -3.69 1.53 12.02
C ASP A 7 -2.70 0.56 11.34
N ILE A 8 -3.11 -0.68 11.08
CA ILE A 8 -2.30 -1.68 10.35
C ILE A 8 -2.08 -1.24 8.89
N PHE A 9 -3.12 -0.81 8.17
CA PHE A 9 -2.98 -0.36 6.78
C PHE A 9 -2.23 0.96 6.66
N GLU A 10 -2.42 1.88 7.60
CA GLU A 10 -1.66 3.12 7.69
C GLU A 10 -0.17 2.82 7.95
N LYS A 11 0.13 1.82 8.78
CA LYS A 11 1.49 1.34 8.98
C LYS A 11 2.09 0.73 7.70
N VAL A 12 1.32 -0.02 6.90
CA VAL A 12 1.76 -0.51 5.58
C VAL A 12 2.15 0.66 4.68
N LEU A 13 1.29 1.68 4.58
CA LEU A 13 1.55 2.88 3.78
C LEU A 13 2.86 3.58 4.21
N LEU A 14 3.02 3.82 5.52
CA LEU A 14 4.16 4.56 6.05
C LEU A 14 5.49 3.79 5.96
N LEU A 15 5.46 2.45 6.00
CA LEU A 15 6.67 1.62 5.91
C LEU A 15 7.06 1.28 4.48
N TYR A 16 6.08 1.06 3.61
CA TYR A 16 6.32 0.41 2.31
C TYR A 16 5.88 1.26 1.11
N GLY A 17 5.12 2.33 1.32
CA GLY A 17 4.70 3.26 0.29
C GLY A 17 3.33 2.97 -0.33
N GLU A 18 2.82 3.96 -1.06
CA GLU A 18 1.49 3.95 -1.67
C GLU A 18 1.27 2.79 -2.64
N TYR A 19 2.28 2.47 -3.46
CA TYR A 19 2.16 1.42 -4.47
C TYR A 19 1.98 0.03 -3.83
N VAL A 20 2.58 -0.21 -2.66
CA VAL A 20 2.39 -1.45 -1.89
C VAL A 20 0.97 -1.51 -1.33
N LEU A 21 0.44 -0.39 -0.81
CA LEU A 21 -0.95 -0.30 -0.36
C LEU A 21 -1.95 -0.56 -1.51
N LEU A 22 -1.71 0.01 -2.70
CA LEU A 22 -2.55 -0.17 -3.90
C LEU A 22 -2.58 -1.63 -4.38
N ASN A 23 -1.43 -2.29 -4.37
CA ASN A 23 -1.35 -3.72 -4.71
C ASN A 23 -2.05 -4.58 -3.66
N LEU A 24 -1.93 -4.24 -2.38
CA LEU A 24 -2.65 -4.92 -1.30
C LEU A 24 -4.17 -4.74 -1.41
N TYR A 25 -4.63 -3.54 -1.75
CA TYR A 25 -6.03 -3.25 -2.04
C TYR A 25 -6.53 -4.05 -3.24
N SER A 26 -5.73 -4.19 -4.30
CA SER A 26 -6.06 -5.03 -5.45
C SER A 26 -6.18 -6.51 -5.07
N SER A 27 -5.28 -7.02 -4.23
CA SER A 27 -5.36 -8.39 -3.69
C SER A 27 -6.61 -8.59 -2.81
N ALA A 28 -6.94 -7.63 -1.97
CA ALA A 28 -8.14 -7.66 -1.13
C ALA A 28 -9.44 -7.67 -1.95
N LYS A 29 -9.50 -6.92 -3.06
CA LYS A 29 -10.62 -6.95 -4.01
C LYS A 29 -10.81 -8.33 -4.62
N VAL A 30 -9.73 -8.95 -5.10
CA VAL A 30 -9.77 -10.29 -5.73
C VAL A 30 -10.16 -11.37 -4.73
N THR A 31 -9.79 -11.21 -3.46
CA THR A 31 -10.09 -12.16 -2.37
C THR A 31 -11.36 -11.81 -1.59
N GLU A 32 -12.18 -10.89 -2.10
CA GLU A 32 -13.48 -10.48 -1.54
C GLU A 32 -13.42 -9.97 -0.08
N ARG A 33 -12.28 -9.41 0.33
CA ARG A 33 -12.08 -8.78 1.65
C ARG A 33 -12.66 -7.37 1.68
N TYR A 34 -13.97 -7.25 1.51
CA TYR A 34 -14.63 -5.96 1.26
C TYR A 34 -14.51 -4.94 2.40
N GLU A 35 -14.47 -5.39 3.66
CA GLU A 35 -14.26 -4.49 4.81
C GLU A 35 -12.87 -3.83 4.76
N ASP A 36 -11.84 -4.63 4.48
CA ASP A 36 -10.47 -4.14 4.31
C ASP A 36 -10.37 -3.20 3.10
N CYS A 37 -11.07 -3.51 2.01
CA CYS A 37 -11.16 -2.61 0.85
C CYS A 37 -11.77 -1.25 1.20
N ALA A 38 -12.84 -1.22 2.01
CA ALA A 38 -13.45 0.04 2.45
C ALA A 38 -12.49 0.85 3.32
N ILE A 39 -11.80 0.20 4.25
CA ILE A 39 -10.80 0.83 5.11
C ILE A 39 -9.63 1.42 4.31
N MET A 40 -9.04 0.64 3.40
CA MET A 40 -7.94 1.12 2.55
C MET A 40 -8.40 2.26 1.63
N ARG A 41 -9.64 2.23 1.13
CA ARG A 41 -10.19 3.32 0.32
C ARG A 41 -10.30 4.63 1.11
N ASP A 42 -10.74 4.58 2.35
CA ASP A 42 -10.81 5.77 3.19
C ASP A 42 -9.42 6.29 3.58
N LEU A 43 -8.46 5.38 3.76
CA LEU A 43 -7.05 5.73 3.95
C LEU A 43 -6.46 6.41 2.70
N MET A 44 -6.67 5.85 1.51
CA MET A 44 -6.20 6.43 0.24
C MET A 44 -6.76 7.85 0.03
N LYS A 45 -8.04 8.08 0.35
CA LYS A 45 -8.63 9.44 0.32
C LYS A 45 -7.96 10.38 1.32
N LYS A 46 -7.68 9.93 2.55
CA LYS A 46 -7.02 10.73 3.59
C LYS A 46 -5.63 11.20 3.15
N TYR A 47 -4.89 10.35 2.43
CA TYR A 47 -3.54 10.62 1.96
C TYR A 47 -3.45 11.15 0.53
N ASN A 48 -4.59 11.34 -0.15
CA ASN A 48 -4.66 11.80 -1.54
C ASN A 48 -3.92 10.88 -2.53
N ILE A 49 -4.06 9.56 -2.36
CA ILE A 49 -3.52 8.53 -3.25
C ILE A 49 -4.56 8.21 -4.34
N ASP A 50 -4.15 8.17 -5.61
CA ASP A 50 -5.03 7.79 -6.72
C ASP A 50 -5.02 6.26 -6.89
N GLU A 51 -6.19 5.63 -7.03
CA GLU A 51 -6.28 4.19 -7.29
C GLU A 51 -5.64 3.78 -8.63
N ARG A 52 -5.32 4.76 -9.49
CA ARG A 52 -4.66 4.58 -10.78
C ARG A 52 -3.15 4.72 -10.75
N ASP A 53 -2.56 5.13 -9.62
CA ASP A 53 -1.11 5.31 -9.51
C ASP A 53 -0.41 3.98 -9.79
N ASP A 54 0.56 4.02 -10.71
CA ASP A 54 1.33 2.86 -11.11
C ASP A 54 2.73 2.84 -10.46
N ILE A 55 3.54 1.85 -10.83
CA ILE A 55 4.88 1.70 -10.26
C ILE A 55 5.80 2.85 -10.68
N GLN A 56 5.58 3.44 -11.86
CA GLN A 56 6.36 4.56 -12.38
C GLN A 56 6.00 5.86 -11.66
N ASP A 57 4.72 6.09 -11.36
CA ASP A 57 4.25 7.23 -10.56
C ASP A 57 4.89 7.21 -9.17
N TRP A 58 4.91 6.05 -8.53
CA TRP A 58 5.56 5.85 -7.23
C TRP A 58 7.08 6.04 -7.28
N GLN A 59 7.76 5.52 -8.32
CA GLN A 59 9.19 5.79 -8.53
C GLN A 59 9.48 7.28 -8.67
N ALA A 60 8.64 8.00 -9.43
CA ALA A 60 8.78 9.43 -9.64
C ALA A 60 8.56 10.21 -8.35
N GLU A 61 7.61 9.81 -7.51
CA GLU A 61 7.40 10.40 -6.18
C GLU A 61 8.62 10.24 -5.29
N LEU A 62 9.18 9.03 -5.23
CA LEU A 62 10.38 8.77 -4.45
C LEU A 62 11.57 9.61 -4.92
N TRP A 63 11.76 9.76 -6.23
CA TRP A 63 12.79 10.65 -6.78
C TRP A 63 12.54 12.12 -6.40
N ARG A 64 11.29 12.61 -6.46
CA ARG A 64 10.95 13.99 -6.02
C ARG A 64 11.31 14.23 -4.57
N CYS A 65 11.21 13.21 -3.72
CA CYS A 65 11.57 13.25 -2.31
C CYS A 65 13.06 12.99 -2.02
N GLY A 66 13.90 12.81 -3.06
CA GLY A 66 15.33 12.56 -2.92
C GLY A 66 15.71 11.12 -2.58
N TYR A 67 14.74 10.19 -2.65
CA TYR A 67 14.97 8.75 -2.47
C TYR A 67 15.25 8.06 -3.82
N SER A 68 15.85 6.88 -3.74
CA SER A 68 16.07 6.06 -4.94
C SER A 68 14.83 5.24 -5.30
N GLY A 69 14.06 5.69 -6.30
CA GLY A 69 12.94 4.93 -6.86
C GLY A 69 13.33 3.54 -7.41
N GLU A 70 14.54 3.40 -7.98
CA GLU A 70 15.03 2.11 -8.50
C GLU A 70 15.14 1.05 -7.40
N ILE A 71 15.83 1.38 -6.31
CA ILE A 71 15.96 0.53 -5.12
C ILE A 71 14.58 0.18 -4.52
N ALA A 72 13.63 1.11 -4.49
CA ALA A 72 12.29 0.81 -3.98
C ALA A 72 11.55 -0.22 -4.83
N VAL A 73 11.67 -0.14 -6.16
CA VAL A 73 11.09 -1.12 -7.08
C VAL A 73 11.78 -2.47 -7.02
N ILE A 74 13.11 -2.51 -6.88
CA ILE A 74 13.84 -3.76 -6.67
C ILE A 74 13.34 -4.47 -5.41
N ASN A 75 13.05 -3.72 -4.34
CA ASN A 75 12.58 -4.26 -3.07
C ASN A 75 11.06 -4.49 -3.00
N PHE A 76 10.30 -4.09 -4.02
CA PHE A 76 8.83 -4.21 -4.02
C PHE A 76 8.33 -5.62 -3.67
N PRO A 77 8.87 -6.73 -4.23
CA PRO A 77 8.43 -8.07 -3.87
C PRO A 77 8.61 -8.39 -2.38
N TYR A 78 9.70 -7.91 -1.78
CA TYR A 78 9.96 -8.06 -0.35
C TYR A 78 8.98 -7.25 0.49
N TYR A 79 8.72 -5.99 0.11
CA TYR A 79 7.74 -5.14 0.80
C TYR A 79 6.32 -5.70 0.73
N MET A 80 5.91 -6.22 -0.43
CA MET A 80 4.63 -6.90 -0.57
C MET A 80 4.52 -8.12 0.35
N HIS A 81 5.56 -8.95 0.41
CA HIS A 81 5.58 -10.12 1.29
C HIS A 81 5.41 -9.74 2.77
N GLU A 82 6.16 -8.74 3.23
CA GLU A 82 6.06 -8.28 4.62
C GLU A 82 4.73 -7.56 4.90
N ALA A 83 4.17 -6.82 3.94
CA ALA A 83 2.84 -6.21 4.06
C ALA A 83 1.73 -7.27 4.20
N ILE A 84 1.73 -8.32 3.37
CA ILE A 84 0.74 -9.41 3.43
C ILE A 84 0.79 -10.12 4.80
N LYS A 85 2.00 -10.38 5.33
CA LYS A 85 2.17 -10.91 6.70
C LYS A 85 1.58 -9.97 7.73
N LEU A 86 1.92 -8.68 7.65
CA LEU A 86 1.51 -7.68 8.63
C LEU A 86 -0.01 -7.54 8.70
N VAL A 87 -0.70 -7.65 7.56
CA VAL A 87 -2.17 -7.55 7.50
C VAL A 87 -2.90 -8.87 7.76
N GLY A 88 -2.17 -9.98 7.89
CA GLY A 88 -2.73 -11.30 8.19
C GLY A 88 -3.47 -11.95 7.01
N TYR A 89 -2.95 -11.80 5.80
CA TYR A 89 -3.53 -12.42 4.60
C TYR A 89 -2.91 -13.79 4.25
N LEU A 90 -1.87 -14.21 4.99
CA LEU A 90 -1.23 -15.52 4.92
C LEU A 90 -1.85 -16.54 5.88
#